data_AF-A0A072PC74-F1
#
_entry.id   AF-A0A072PC74-F1
#
_cell.length_a   1.000
_cell.length_b   1.000
_cell.length_c   1.000
_cell.angle_alpha   90.00
_cell.angle_beta   90.00
_cell.angle_gamma   90.00
#
_symmetry.space_group_name_H-M   'P 1'
#
loop_
_entity.id
_entity.type
_entity.pdbx_description
1 polymer ?
#
loop_
_entity_poly.entity_id
_entity_poly.type
_entity_poly.pdbx_seq_one_letter_code
_entity_poly.pdbx_strand_id
1 'polypeptide(L)' 'MEKKQMKEFMTMYSKLVQRCFDDCVNDFTTKSLISREESCVMRCVDKYLKGSERLGQRFQEQNAAMMQSGQLPGR' A
#
# COMPACT_ATOMS: atom_id res chain seq x y z
N MET A 1 13.44 2.53 18.18
CA MET A 1 12.21 2.10 17.48
C MET A 1 11.70 3.15 16.48
N GLU A 2 11.74 4.44 16.80
CA GLU A 2 11.27 5.52 15.90
C GLU A 2 11.99 5.58 14.54
N LYS A 3 13.33 5.46 14.50
CA LYS A 3 14.09 5.42 13.23
C LYS A 3 13.64 4.28 12.30
N LYS A 4 13.24 3.13 12.86
CA LYS A 4 12.76 1.97 12.11
C LYS A 4 11.37 2.26 11.51
N GLN A 5 10.47 2.80 12.31
CA GLN A 5 9.14 3.23 11.87
C GLN A 5 9.20 4.28 10.74
N MET A 6 10.07 5.29 10.87
CA MET A 6 10.27 6.27 9.79
C MET A 6 10.79 5.63 8.50
N LYS A 7 11.74 4.70 8.59
CA LYS A 7 12.26 3.98 7.41
C LYS A 7 11.18 3.14 6.73
N GLU A 8 10.36 2.45 7.52
CA GLU A 8 9.25 1.65 7.01
C GLU A 8 8.18 2.53 6.35
N PHE A 9 7.85 3.66 6.98
CA PHE A 9 6.94 4.65 6.40
C PHE A 9 7.45 5.20 5.07
N MET A 10 8.72 5.59 4.99
CA MET A 10 9.31 6.10 3.74
C MET A 10 9.32 5.04 2.63
N THR A 11 9.54 3.78 2.99
CA THR A 11 9.47 2.67 2.04
C THR A 11 8.04 2.48 1.52
N MET A 12 7.05 2.55 2.40
CA MET A 12 5.64 2.48 2.02
C MET A 12 5.25 3.64 1.11
N TYR A 13 5.64 4.87 1.48
CA TYR A 13 5.39 6.07 0.69
C TYR A 13 5.98 5.96 -0.73
N SER A 14 7.25 5.56 -0.85
CA SER A 14 7.90 5.40 -2.16
C SER A 14 7.19 4.37 -3.04
N LYS A 15 6.78 3.22 -2.47
CA LYS A 15 6.02 2.21 -3.21
C LYS A 15 4.65 2.72 -3.65
N LEU A 16 3.96 3.47 -2.80
CA LEU A 16 2.66 4.04 -3.11
C LEU A 16 2.76 5.06 -4.25
N VAL A 17 3.74 5.97 -4.18
CA VAL A 17 3.99 6.96 -5.22
C VAL A 17 4.27 6.28 -6.56
N GLN A 18 5.19 5.31 -6.60
CA GLN A 18 5.53 4.58 -7.81
C GLN A 18 4.30 3.90 -8.42
N ARG A 19 3.52 3.19 -7.60
CA ARG A 19 2.32 2.49 -8.05
C ARG A 19 1.28 3.43 -8.64
N CYS A 20 0.95 4.52 -7.95
CA CYS A 20 -0.06 5.44 -8.45
C CYS A 20 0.43 6.21 -9.67
N PHE A 21 1.72 6.45 -9.82
CA PHE A 21 2.29 6.99 -11.05
C PHE A 21 2.09 5.99 -12.20
N ASP A 22 2.52 4.74 -12.04
CA ASP A 22 2.43 3.70 -13.08
C ASP A 22 0.96 3.40 -13.48
N ASP A 23 0.02 3.44 -12.54
CA ASP A 23 -1.39 3.12 -12.77
C ASP A 23 -2.19 4.32 -13.35
N CYS A 24 -1.84 5.55 -13.01
CA CYS A 24 -2.67 6.73 -13.30
C CYS A 24 -2.07 7.76 -14.25
N VAL A 25 -0.75 7.85 -14.38
CA VAL A 25 -0.10 8.87 -15.23
C VAL A 25 0.28 8.22 -16.55
N ASN A 26 -0.53 8.47 -17.56
CA ASN A 26 -0.40 7.81 -18.87
C ASN A 26 -0.43 8.78 -20.05
N ASP A 27 -0.70 10.07 -19.80
CA ASP A 27 -0.60 11.12 -20.81
C ASP A 27 0.70 11.92 -20.62
N PHE A 28 1.60 11.79 -21.58
CA PHE A 28 2.89 12.48 -21.57
C PHE A 28 2.95 13.67 -22.54
N THR A 29 1.80 14.23 -22.93
CA THR A 29 1.73 15.41 -23.81
C THR A 29 1.91 16.73 -23.05
N THR A 30 1.71 16.74 -21.73
CA THR A 30 1.86 17.93 -20.87
C THR A 30 2.79 17.68 -19.68
N LYS A 31 3.42 18.74 -19.17
CA LYS A 31 4.26 18.69 -17.96
C LYS A 31 3.48 18.67 -16.64
N SER A 32 2.19 18.95 -16.70
CA SER A 32 1.26 18.98 -15.56
C SER A 32 0.27 17.83 -15.69
N LEU A 33 -0.19 17.31 -14.56
CA LEU A 33 -1.27 16.33 -14.54
C LEU A 33 -2.55 16.94 -15.11
N ILE A 34 -3.29 16.15 -15.87
CA ILE A 34 -4.64 16.52 -16.29
C ILE A 34 -5.65 16.14 -15.21
N SER A 35 -6.84 16.74 -15.23
CA SER A 35 -7.89 16.53 -14.21
C SER A 35 -8.29 15.06 -14.00
N ARG A 36 -8.22 14.25 -15.07
CA ARG A 36 -8.44 12.79 -15.01
C ARG A 36 -7.36 12.08 -14.20
N GLU A 37 -6.09 12.42 -14.42
CA GLU A 37 -4.95 11.82 -13.72
C GLU A 37 -4.94 12.24 -12.25
N GLU A 38 -5.21 13.51 -11.96
CA GLU A 38 -5.37 14.01 -10.58
C GLU A 38 -6.45 13.23 -9.82
N SER A 39 -7.62 13.07 -10.44
CA SER A 39 -8.72 12.29 -9.86
C SER A 39 -8.36 10.81 -9.68
N CYS A 40 -7.59 10.24 -10.61
CA CYS A 40 -7.11 8.86 -10.52
C CYS A 40 -6.14 8.67 -9.36
N VAL A 41 -5.13 9.54 -9.24
CA VAL A 41 -4.11 9.48 -8.17
C VAL A 41 -4.77 9.58 -6.80
N MET A 42 -5.73 10.49 -6.61
CA MET A 42 -6.46 10.61 -5.34
C MET A 42 -7.22 9.33 -4.97
N ARG A 43 -7.87 8.68 -5.95
CA ARG A 43 -8.55 7.40 -5.75
C ARG A 43 -7.56 6.25 -5.53
N CYS A 44 -6.43 6.25 -6.22
CA CYS A 44 -5.38 5.25 -6.08
C CYS A 44 -4.84 5.22 -4.63
N VAL A 45 -4.51 6.39 -4.09
CA VAL A 45 -4.03 6.54 -2.71
C VAL A 45 -5.06 6.04 -1.70
N ASP A 46 -6.31 6.50 -1.81
CA ASP A 46 -7.40 6.08 -0.91
C ASP A 46 -7.63 4.57 -0.96
N LYS A 47 -7.68 4.00 -2.17
CA LYS A 47 -7.87 2.56 -2.38
C LYS A 47 -6.71 1.74 -1.82
N TYR A 48 -5.47 2.21 -2.00
CA TYR A 48 -4.29 1.50 -1.50
C TYR A 48 -4.25 1.48 0.02
N LEU A 49 -4.53 2.61 0.69
CA LEU A 49 -4.51 2.69 2.15
C LEU A 49 -5.62 1.83 2.77
N LYS A 50 -6.87 1.99 2.30
CA LYS A 50 -8.00 1.16 2.74
C LYS A 50 -7.79 -0.32 2.45
N GLY A 51 -7.20 -0.64 1.29
CA GLY A 51 -6.85 -2.01 0.92
C GLY A 51 -5.80 -2.60 1.85
N SER A 52 -4.75 -1.84 2.16
CA SER A 52 -3.67 -2.24 3.06
C SER A 52 -4.19 -2.46 4.49
N GLU A 53 -5.07 -1.59 4.99
CA GLU A 53 -5.71 -1.75 6.30
C GLU A 53 -6.55 -3.04 6.35
N ARG A 54 -7.42 -3.25 5.35
CA ARG A 54 -8.26 -4.44 5.28
C ARG A 54 -7.45 -5.73 5.21
N LEU A 55 -6.39 -5.74 4.39
CA LEU A 55 -5.47 -6.88 4.32
C LEU A 55 -4.75 -7.11 5.65
N GLY A 56 -4.34 -6.04 6.32
CA GLY A 56 -3.73 -6.10 7.66
C GLY A 56 -4.65 -6.77 8.68
N GLN A 57 -5.93 -6.39 8.72
CA GLN A 57 -6.92 -7.01 9.61
C GLN A 57 -7.08 -8.51 9.32
N ARG A 58 -7.23 -8.91 8.05
CA ARG A 58 -7.36 -10.33 7.67
C ARG A 58 -6.08 -11.11 7.99
N PHE A 59 -4.92 -10.51 7.80
CA PHE A 59 -3.63 -11.14 8.11
C PHE A 59 -3.51 -11.41 9.61
N GLN A 60 -3.91 -10.47 10.47
CA GLN A 60 -3.91 -10.67 11.92
C GLN A 60 -4.83 -11.82 12.35
N GLU A 61 -6.02 -11.91 11.78
CA GLU A 61 -6.95 -13.02 12.04
C GLU A 61 -6.35 -14.38 11.65
N GLN A 62 -5.77 -14.48 10.45
CA GLN A 62 -5.14 -15.71 9.98
C GLN A 62 -3.91 -16.09 10.80
N ASN A 63 -3.10 -15.10 11.18
CA ASN A 63 -1.93 -15.34 12.03
C ASN A 63 -2.32 -15.86 13.42
N ALA A 64 -3.39 -15.31 14.02
CA ALA A 64 -3.93 -15.81 15.29
C ALA A 64 -4.47 -17.24 15.17
N ALA A 65 -5.18 -17.56 14.08
CA ALA A 65 -5.67 -18.91 13.80
C ALA A 65 -4.52 -19.92 13.64
N MET A 66 -3.45 -19.57 12.92
CA MET A 66 -2.26 -20.42 12.74
C MET A 66 -1.52 -20.66 14.06
N MET A 67 -1.45 -19.66 14.96
CA MET A 67 -0.87 -19.86 16.28
C MET A 67 -1.72 -20.79 17.17
N GLN A 68 -3.05 -20.77 17.03
CA GLN A 68 -3.95 -21.69 17.75
C GLN A 68 -3.92 -23.12 17.21
N SER A 69 -3.71 -23.30 15.90
CA SER A 69 -3.67 -24.64 15.28
C SER A 69 -2.35 -25.38 15.46
N GLY A 70 -1.38 -24.83 16.20
CA GLY A 70 -0.11 -25.49 16.53
C GLY A 70 0.82 -25.74 15.33
N GLN A 71 0.48 -25.23 14.14
CA GLN A 71 1.26 -25.44 12.93
C GLN A 71 2.20 -24.25 12.72
N LEU A 72 3.30 -24.24 13.46
CA LEU A 72 4.44 -23.39 13.18
C LEU A 72 5.07 -23.83 11.85
N PRO A 73 5.22 -22.96 10.83
CA PRO A 73 6.06 -23.26 9.69
C PRO A 73 7.52 -23.11 10.17
N GLY A 74 8.10 -24.21 10.67
CA GLY A 74 9.46 -24.17 11.20
C GLY A 74 9.93 -25.38 11.99
N ARG A 75 9.27 -26.55 11.89
CA ARG A 75 9.87 -27.81 12.32
C ARG A 75 9.60 -28.92 11.33
#